data_AF-A0A933F3S6-F1
#
_entry.id   AF-A0A933F3S6-F1
#
_cell.length_a   1.000
_cell.length_b   1.000
_cell.length_c   1.000
_cell.angle_alpha   90.00
_cell.angle_beta   90.00
_cell.angle_gamma   90.00
#
_symmetry.space_group_name_H-M   'P 1'
#
loop_
_entity.id
_entity.type
_entity.pdbx_description
1 polymer ?
#
loop_
_entity_poly.entity_id
_entity_poly.type
_entity_poly.pdbx_seq_one_letter_code
_entity_poly.pdbx_strand_id
1 'polypeptide(L)'
;MAKAHERLLIEHRYQIQSDGKVVGPEGIAVLKAEFPYLLSRLQGAQRLKALLQLDILLSKSAGGERYLSPKEREEFRKILRDNWPYFTWRMRKKFSNYFSLKELEGLNQSPPAEPGESALAMKDPEPIDDRPPVSESLPEGPAAAAPVAAVLATQPPPPAQAALAGVSAAAPIGGPAAGLTLGLPATDVAKPPDSALEPASPAAAAPLAPSSATAAVAPPPAAASAPLRDIVREEFHKFLEEAPYSREAKNLLRLISDKAPDFARSRALNAVITSLPLILLDPQRLGLAARTAMTAEQSPSGQKSYTLAVSPGPVLHSRKKMFRARQTLLLPESSQAYESLGLAGPKVDALRADAVALGQEPGPWGATRSYPDGSQRGGFSAVQQAGSLLRQLLLLDAARQGWDGWPYGAELFAASAQNLFYARIHLENKDDAFLDPEMRLAFRQWLERPDEYRDFLFHSLSSSRGALLDPAAAEPGRLAQAAEAASGACPQSLSEELDRERARERESLERAAQGLARFELISEKELEAARKTRESRFSSRAQEISPESCQRHWQAKAAGARQTATLLEQAHETEYRFREYYWETVHAR
;
A
#
# COMPACT_ATOMS: atom_id res chain seq x y z
N MET A 1 -1.55 -2.33 40.00
CA MET A 1 -1.07 -2.92 38.73
C MET A 1 -1.97 -4.06 38.28
N ALA A 2 -2.16 -5.13 39.07
CA ALA A 2 -3.06 -6.24 38.74
C ALA A 2 -4.49 -5.81 38.36
N LYS A 3 -5.07 -4.82 39.07
CA LYS A 3 -6.46 -4.38 38.89
C LYS A 3 -6.81 -3.82 37.50
N ALA A 4 -5.89 -3.17 36.80
CA ALA A 4 -6.18 -2.59 35.48
C ALA A 4 -6.18 -3.66 34.37
N HIS A 5 -5.20 -4.57 34.40
CA HIS A 5 -5.14 -5.72 33.50
C HIS A 5 -6.27 -6.72 33.77
N GLU A 6 -6.58 -6.95 35.05
CA GLU A 6 -7.72 -7.77 35.47
C GLU A 6 -9.04 -7.20 34.96
N ARG A 7 -9.25 -5.90 35.12
CA ARG A 7 -10.43 -5.22 34.58
C ARG A 7 -10.53 -5.32 33.06
N LEU A 8 -9.42 -5.12 32.35
CA LEU A 8 -9.34 -5.24 30.89
C LEU A 8 -9.69 -6.67 30.43
N LEU A 9 -9.16 -7.69 31.10
CA LEU A 9 -9.47 -9.08 30.81
C LEU A 9 -10.96 -9.39 31.05
N ILE A 10 -11.51 -8.96 32.18
CA ILE A 10 -12.92 -9.16 32.53
C ILE A 10 -13.84 -8.44 31.53
N GLU A 11 -13.55 -7.19 31.17
CA GLU A 11 -14.33 -6.40 30.20
C GLU A 11 -14.38 -7.07 28.82
N HIS A 12 -13.31 -7.80 28.45
CA HIS A 12 -13.22 -8.57 27.21
C HIS A 12 -13.60 -10.06 27.36
N ARG A 13 -14.30 -10.42 28.44
CA ARG A 13 -14.83 -11.77 28.73
C ARG A 13 -13.77 -12.86 28.91
N TYR A 14 -12.56 -12.50 29.31
CA TYR A 14 -11.56 -13.46 29.77
C TYR A 14 -11.85 -13.81 31.23
N GLN A 15 -11.74 -15.10 31.56
CA GLN A 15 -11.91 -15.60 32.92
C GLN A 15 -10.54 -15.79 33.57
N ILE A 16 -10.38 -15.22 34.75
CA ILE A 16 -9.16 -15.37 35.57
C ILE A 16 -9.48 -16.42 36.62
N GLN A 17 -8.82 -17.56 36.54
CA GLN A 17 -8.98 -18.65 37.50
C GLN A 17 -8.20 -18.35 38.79
N SER A 18 -8.57 -19.00 39.89
CA SER A 18 -7.93 -18.82 41.20
C SER A 18 -6.46 -19.24 41.24
N ASP A 19 -6.00 -20.02 40.27
CA ASP A 19 -4.61 -20.41 40.07
C ASP A 19 -3.79 -19.41 39.23
N GLY A 20 -4.40 -18.29 38.82
CA GLY A 20 -3.77 -17.25 38.01
C GLY A 20 -3.75 -17.55 36.50
N LYS A 21 -4.38 -18.64 36.04
CA LYS A 21 -4.54 -18.90 34.60
C LYS A 21 -5.64 -18.04 34.01
N VAL A 22 -5.42 -17.58 32.79
CA VAL A 22 -6.38 -16.77 32.04
C VAL A 22 -6.96 -17.61 30.91
N VAL A 23 -8.29 -17.72 30.88
CA VAL A 23 -9.03 -18.48 29.88
C VAL A 23 -9.76 -17.49 28.97
N GLY A 24 -9.58 -17.67 27.67
CA GLY A 24 -10.24 -16.87 26.64
C GLY A 24 -11.75 -17.07 26.61
N PRO A 25 -12.48 -16.20 25.90
CA PRO A 25 -13.94 -16.31 25.75
C PRO A 25 -14.38 -17.60 25.06
N GLU A 26 -13.47 -18.26 24.33
CA GLU A 26 -13.69 -19.55 23.66
C GLU A 26 -13.42 -20.76 24.57
N GLY A 27 -13.09 -20.54 25.85
CA GLY A 27 -12.78 -21.61 26.80
C GLY A 27 -11.35 -22.15 26.73
N ILE A 28 -10.50 -21.56 25.87
CA ILE A 28 -9.10 -21.98 25.68
C ILE A 28 -8.19 -21.24 26.66
N ALA A 29 -7.31 -21.96 27.36
CA ALA A 29 -6.33 -21.37 28.25
C ALA A 29 -5.25 -20.60 27.46
N VAL A 30 -5.01 -19.35 27.84
CA VAL A 30 -3.96 -18.51 27.25
C VAL A 30 -2.61 -18.92 27.81
N LEU A 31 -1.63 -19.16 26.93
CA LEU A 31 -0.28 -19.50 27.36
C LEU A 31 0.38 -18.32 28.07
N LYS A 32 1.17 -18.58 29.11
CA LYS A 32 1.87 -17.51 29.85
C LYS A 32 2.79 -16.67 28.97
N ALA A 33 3.38 -17.28 27.93
CA ALA A 33 4.22 -16.59 26.94
C ALA A 33 3.41 -15.64 26.02
N GLU A 34 2.13 -15.92 25.80
CA GLU A 34 1.23 -15.10 24.97
C GLU A 34 0.62 -13.93 25.76
N PHE A 35 0.77 -13.93 27.08
CA PHE A 35 0.12 -12.98 27.97
C PHE A 35 0.51 -11.51 27.71
N PRO A 36 1.80 -11.16 27.46
CA PRO A 36 2.18 -9.79 27.10
C PRO A 36 1.51 -9.33 25.79
N TYR A 37 1.47 -10.20 24.77
CA TYR A 37 0.85 -9.91 23.48
C TYR A 37 -0.67 -9.73 23.59
N LEU A 38 -1.33 -10.60 24.37
CA LEU A 38 -2.76 -10.49 24.64
C LEU A 38 -3.09 -9.15 25.33
N LEU A 39 -2.34 -8.79 26.37
CA LEU A 39 -2.55 -7.53 27.09
C LEU A 39 -2.32 -6.33 26.18
N SER A 40 -1.24 -6.33 25.38
CA SER A 40 -0.96 -5.26 24.40
C SER A 40 -2.10 -5.11 23.39
N ARG A 41 -2.58 -6.22 22.82
CA ARG A 41 -3.72 -6.24 21.90
C ARG A 41 -5.00 -5.69 22.53
N LEU A 42 -5.33 -6.12 23.75
CA LEU A 42 -6.54 -5.66 24.45
C LEU A 42 -6.44 -4.17 24.82
N GLN A 43 -5.27 -3.70 25.25
CA GLN A 43 -5.03 -2.27 25.51
C GLN A 43 -5.14 -1.45 24.23
N GLY A 44 -4.59 -1.95 23.11
CA GLY A 44 -4.71 -1.34 21.78
C GLY A 44 -6.18 -1.24 21.32
N ALA A 45 -6.96 -2.32 21.50
CA ALA A 45 -8.38 -2.33 21.17
C ALA A 45 -9.19 -1.36 22.03
N GLN A 46 -8.93 -1.30 23.34
CA GLN A 46 -9.58 -0.37 24.25
C GLN A 46 -9.24 1.09 23.91
N ARG A 47 -7.96 1.37 23.61
CA ARG A 47 -7.50 2.68 23.14
C ARG A 47 -8.21 3.10 21.85
N LEU A 48 -8.31 2.19 20.88
CA LEU A 48 -9.00 2.45 19.61
C LEU A 48 -10.49 2.71 19.84
N LYS A 49 -11.16 1.90 20.66
CA LYS A 49 -12.56 2.11 21.04
C LYS A 49 -12.79 3.48 21.66
N ALA A 50 -11.91 3.89 22.58
CA ALA A 50 -11.98 5.22 23.19
C ALA A 50 -11.82 6.33 22.15
N LEU A 51 -10.84 6.21 21.25
CA LEU A 51 -10.63 7.19 20.18
C LEU A 51 -11.83 7.31 19.24
N LEU A 52 -12.45 6.19 18.86
CA LEU A 52 -13.65 6.18 18.03
C LEU A 52 -14.84 6.84 18.75
N GLN A 53 -15.01 6.58 20.06
CA GLN A 53 -16.06 7.24 20.84
C GLN A 53 -15.85 8.76 20.92
N LEU A 54 -14.61 9.21 21.09
CA LEU A 54 -14.26 10.62 21.05
C LEU A 54 -14.52 11.23 19.67
N ASP A 55 -14.13 10.55 18.59
CA ASP A 55 -14.36 11.01 17.21
C ASP A 55 -15.87 11.13 16.89
N ILE A 56 -16.67 10.15 17.29
CA ILE A 56 -18.13 10.19 17.15
C ILE A 56 -18.71 11.40 17.90
N LEU A 57 -18.27 11.67 19.13
CA LEU A 57 -18.71 12.85 19.89
C LEU A 57 -18.33 14.15 19.18
N LEU A 58 -17.09 14.23 18.66
CA LEU A 58 -16.63 15.40 17.92
C LEU A 58 -17.39 15.61 16.61
N SER A 59 -17.72 14.54 15.89
CA SER A 59 -18.50 14.60 14.64
C SER A 59 -19.96 15.02 14.86
N LYS A 60 -20.54 14.70 16.02
CA LYS A 60 -21.91 15.10 16.39
C LYS A 60 -21.99 16.59 16.71
N SER A 61 -20.91 17.15 17.27
CA SER A 61 -20.82 18.58 17.53
C SER A 61 -20.56 19.34 16.22
N ALA A 62 -21.45 20.26 15.86
CA ALA A 62 -21.49 20.94 14.55
C ALA A 62 -20.26 21.82 14.18
N GLY A 63 -19.16 21.74 14.93
CA GLY A 63 -17.91 22.45 14.61
C GLY A 63 -16.66 21.86 15.26
N GLY A 64 -16.68 20.59 15.69
CA GLY A 64 -15.55 19.93 16.36
C GLY A 64 -15.30 20.42 17.79
N GLU A 65 -14.07 20.20 18.31
CA GLU A 65 -13.70 20.41 19.73
C GLU A 65 -14.09 21.78 20.31
N ARG A 66 -14.15 22.82 19.49
CA ARG A 66 -14.46 24.19 19.91
C ARG A 66 -15.94 24.41 20.28
N TYR A 67 -16.84 23.56 19.76
CA TYR A 67 -18.29 23.74 19.88
C TYR A 67 -18.99 22.65 20.69
N LEU A 68 -18.23 21.84 21.45
CA LEU A 68 -18.82 20.86 22.37
C LEU A 68 -19.67 21.56 23.43
N SER A 69 -20.92 21.12 23.57
CA SER A 69 -21.80 21.54 24.66
C SER A 69 -21.24 21.11 26.03
N PRO A 70 -21.65 21.72 27.15
CA PRO A 70 -21.16 21.35 28.48
C PRO A 70 -21.34 19.85 28.78
N LYS A 71 -22.48 19.27 28.37
CA LYS A 71 -22.79 17.85 28.54
C LYS A 71 -21.84 16.96 27.70
N GLU A 72 -21.60 17.30 26.45
CA GLU A 72 -20.68 16.56 25.59
C GLU A 72 -19.22 16.69 26.07
N ARG A 73 -18.82 17.84 26.63
CA ARG A 73 -17.50 18.01 27.25
C ARG A 73 -17.31 17.11 28.47
N GLU A 74 -18.35 16.92 29.28
CA GLU A 74 -18.31 16.00 30.41
C GLU A 74 -18.22 14.55 29.96
N GLU A 75 -18.98 14.16 28.92
CA GLU A 75 -18.89 12.84 28.31
C GLU A 75 -17.50 12.60 27.70
N PHE A 76 -16.93 13.60 27.01
CA PHE A 76 -15.58 13.57 26.46
C PHE A 76 -14.53 13.38 27.57
N ARG A 77 -14.61 14.18 28.65
CA ARG A 77 -13.74 14.04 29.83
C ARG A 77 -13.92 12.70 30.54
N LYS A 78 -15.13 12.14 30.54
CA LYS A 78 -15.41 10.83 31.15
C LYS A 78 -14.71 9.72 30.38
N ILE A 79 -14.86 9.69 29.05
CA ILE A 79 -14.16 8.72 28.18
C ILE A 79 -12.65 8.85 28.36
N LEU A 80 -12.13 10.08 28.42
CA LEU A 80 -10.71 10.32 28.62
C LEU A 80 -10.22 9.82 29.99
N ARG A 81 -10.98 10.01 31.08
CA ARG A 81 -10.64 9.51 32.42
C ARG A 81 -10.63 7.98 32.47
N ASP A 82 -11.68 7.36 31.94
CA ASP A 82 -11.85 5.91 31.99
C ASP A 82 -10.75 5.16 31.20
N ASN A 83 -10.16 5.82 30.21
CA ASN A 83 -9.14 5.24 29.33
C ASN A 83 -7.74 5.85 29.51
N TRP A 84 -7.54 6.73 30.50
CA TRP A 84 -6.26 7.41 30.74
C TRP A 84 -5.06 6.46 30.84
N PRO A 85 -5.15 5.32 31.56
CA PRO A 85 -4.03 4.39 31.68
C PRO A 85 -3.60 3.77 30.34
N TYR A 86 -4.49 3.68 29.36
CA TYR A 86 -4.25 3.05 28.06
C TYR A 86 -3.75 4.04 26.99
N PHE A 87 -3.81 5.34 27.26
CA PHE A 87 -3.29 6.35 26.35
C PHE A 87 -1.77 6.47 26.44
N THR A 88 -1.14 6.68 25.29
CA THR A 88 0.30 6.96 25.21
C THR A 88 0.60 8.34 25.79
N TRP A 89 1.85 8.58 26.19
CA TRP A 89 2.31 9.88 26.68
C TRP A 89 1.94 11.04 25.73
N ARG A 90 2.14 10.87 24.41
CA ARG A 90 1.79 11.88 23.40
C ARG A 90 0.29 12.19 23.38
N MET A 91 -0.55 11.18 23.53
CA MET A 91 -2.00 11.35 23.60
C MET A 91 -2.42 12.05 24.90
N ARG A 92 -1.86 11.63 26.04
CA ARG A 92 -2.09 12.30 27.34
C ARG A 92 -1.69 13.77 27.29
N LYS A 93 -0.58 14.12 26.63
CA LYS A 93 -0.17 15.50 26.40
C LYS A 93 -1.15 16.30 25.53
N LYS A 94 -1.78 15.67 24.53
CA LYS A 94 -2.83 16.33 23.73
C LYS A 94 -4.11 16.56 24.55
N PHE A 95 -4.44 15.62 25.42
CA PHE A 95 -5.67 15.65 26.22
C PHE A 95 -5.52 16.34 27.58
N SER A 96 -4.31 16.75 27.98
CA SER A 96 -4.07 17.38 29.27
C SER A 96 -4.87 18.67 29.45
N ASN A 97 -5.12 19.40 28.36
CA ASN A 97 -5.85 20.66 28.38
C ASN A 97 -7.34 20.51 28.78
N TYR A 98 -7.87 19.28 28.83
CA TYR A 98 -9.25 19.01 29.24
C TYR A 98 -9.43 18.81 30.74
N PHE A 99 -8.33 18.72 31.50
CA PHE A 99 -8.32 18.43 32.93
C PHE A 99 -7.64 19.55 33.71
N SER A 100 -8.04 19.71 34.97
CA SER A 100 -7.29 20.56 35.91
C SER A 100 -5.97 19.88 36.33
N LEU A 101 -4.99 20.67 36.78
CA LEU A 101 -3.71 20.14 37.26
C LEU A 101 -3.90 19.09 38.38
N LYS A 102 -4.83 19.33 39.31
CA LYS A 102 -5.18 18.40 40.39
C LYS A 102 -5.77 17.09 39.87
N GLU A 103 -6.58 17.13 38.83
CA GLU A 103 -7.10 15.92 38.17
C GLU A 103 -6.01 15.16 37.42
N LEU A 104 -5.10 15.87 36.75
CA LEU A 104 -3.96 15.26 36.04
C LEU A 104 -3.01 14.54 37.00
N GLU A 105 -2.75 15.13 38.17
CA GLU A 105 -1.98 14.48 39.23
C GLU A 105 -2.67 13.18 39.69
N GLY A 106 -3.98 13.21 39.95
CA GLY A 106 -4.74 12.01 40.30
C GLY A 106 -4.77 10.95 39.19
N LEU A 107 -4.85 11.37 37.94
CA LEU A 107 -4.83 10.48 36.77
C LEU A 107 -3.45 9.87 36.51
N ASN A 108 -2.38 10.61 36.80
CA ASN A 108 -0.99 10.14 36.64
C ASN A 108 -0.49 9.32 37.85
N GLN A 109 -1.15 9.43 39.01
CA GLN A 109 -0.92 8.55 40.17
C GLN A 109 -1.40 7.10 39.93
N SER A 110 -2.23 6.87 38.91
CA SER A 110 -2.46 5.53 38.37
C SER A 110 -1.26 5.16 37.50
N PRO A 111 -0.32 4.30 37.95
CA PRO A 111 0.89 4.04 37.20
C PRO A 111 0.54 3.49 35.82
N PRO A 112 1.31 3.84 34.77
CA PRO A 112 1.15 3.21 33.47
C PRO A 112 1.24 1.68 33.63
N ALA A 113 0.50 0.93 32.80
CA ALA A 113 0.88 -0.46 32.54
C ALA A 113 2.38 -0.44 32.19
N GLU A 114 3.18 -1.32 32.82
CA GLU A 114 4.63 -1.12 32.92
C GLU A 114 5.33 -0.68 31.64
N PRO A 115 6.42 0.11 31.78
CA PRO A 115 7.29 0.49 30.69
C PRO A 115 8.19 -0.69 30.29
N GLY A 116 7.60 -1.72 29.67
CA GLY A 116 8.37 -2.69 28.87
C GLY A 116 8.79 -2.12 27.50
N GLU A 117 8.09 -1.09 27.02
CA GLU A 117 8.33 -0.45 25.72
C GLU A 117 8.25 1.09 25.78
N SER A 118 8.35 1.68 26.98
CA SER A 118 8.37 3.14 27.17
C SER A 118 9.47 3.63 28.12
N ALA A 119 10.48 2.80 28.38
CA ALA A 119 11.69 3.17 29.13
C ALA A 119 12.87 3.65 28.24
N LEU A 120 12.63 3.92 26.95
CA LEU A 120 13.61 4.59 26.06
C LEU A 120 13.24 6.04 25.73
N ALA A 121 12.42 6.67 26.56
CA ALA A 121 12.27 8.13 26.56
C ALA A 121 13.00 8.71 27.77
N MET A 122 14.28 9.02 27.54
CA MET A 122 15.05 10.13 28.10
C MET A 122 14.81 10.50 29.57
N LYS A 123 15.83 10.24 30.39
CA LYS A 123 16.15 11.09 31.54
C LYS A 123 17.46 11.80 31.22
N ASP A 124 17.37 13.00 30.66
CA ASP A 124 18.47 13.96 30.75
C ASP A 124 18.59 14.34 32.24
N PRO A 125 19.77 14.21 32.88
CA PRO A 125 19.97 14.85 34.16
C PRO A 125 20.07 16.37 33.91
N GLU A 126 19.12 17.13 34.46
CA GLU A 126 19.31 18.56 34.70
C GLU A 126 20.63 18.77 35.45
N PRO A 127 21.52 19.68 35.01
CA PRO A 127 22.69 20.02 35.79
C PRO A 127 22.24 20.76 37.04
N ILE A 128 22.53 20.17 38.19
CA ILE A 128 22.48 20.84 39.49
C ILE A 128 23.63 21.84 39.51
N ASP A 129 23.30 23.12 39.30
CA ASP A 129 24.19 24.24 39.58
C ASP A 129 24.37 24.37 41.09
N ASP A 130 25.47 23.83 41.59
CA ASP A 130 26.00 24.11 42.93
C ASP A 130 27.49 24.47 42.80
N ARG A 131 27.80 25.78 42.61
CA ARG A 131 28.91 26.49 43.29
C ARG A 131 29.02 27.99 42.90
N PRO A 132 29.61 28.84 43.79
CA PRO A 132 29.22 30.24 44.05
C PRO A 132 29.99 31.27 43.21
N PRO A 133 29.67 32.59 43.33
CA PRO A 133 30.14 33.58 42.37
C PRO A 133 31.60 33.97 42.61
N VAL A 134 32.37 34.02 41.53
CA VAL A 134 33.68 34.69 41.51
C VAL A 134 33.60 35.80 40.48
N SER A 135 33.61 37.03 40.99
CA SER A 135 33.93 38.24 40.23
C SER A 135 35.39 38.17 39.76
N GLU A 136 35.67 38.46 38.48
CA GLU A 136 36.81 39.32 38.11
C GLU A 136 36.87 39.64 36.60
N SER A 137 36.83 40.95 36.33
CA SER A 137 37.59 41.72 35.33
C SER A 137 37.51 41.43 33.82
N LEU A 138 36.94 42.43 33.12
CA LEU A 138 37.34 43.00 31.82
C LEU A 138 38.88 43.14 31.66
N PRO A 139 39.43 43.10 30.42
CA PRO A 139 39.56 44.36 29.64
C PRO A 139 39.37 44.28 28.11
N GLU A 140 38.87 45.41 27.61
CA GLU A 140 39.06 46.15 26.33
C GLU A 140 39.79 45.53 25.10
N GLY A 141 39.01 45.37 24.01
CA GLY A 141 39.17 45.92 22.63
C GLY A 141 40.47 45.77 21.79
N PRO A 142 40.51 46.25 20.52
CA PRO A 142 39.42 46.61 19.59
C PRO A 142 39.67 46.18 18.10
N ALA A 143 38.82 46.71 17.20
CA ALA A 143 38.94 46.87 15.73
C ALA A 143 38.35 45.72 14.84
N ALA A 144 37.17 45.88 14.22
CA ALA A 144 36.76 46.77 13.12
C ALA A 144 36.99 46.17 11.70
N ALA A 145 35.90 45.82 11.00
CA ALA A 145 35.69 46.10 9.58
C ALA A 145 34.20 45.91 9.23
N ALA A 146 33.63 46.92 8.61
CA ALA A 146 32.23 47.09 8.24
C ALA A 146 31.93 46.47 6.83
N PRO A 147 30.66 46.48 6.36
CA PRO A 147 30.15 45.60 5.31
C PRO A 147 30.33 46.16 3.90
N VAL A 148 30.39 45.27 2.90
CA VAL A 148 30.27 45.66 1.48
C VAL A 148 28.84 45.37 1.02
N ALA A 149 28.11 46.45 0.74
CA ALA A 149 26.89 46.44 -0.05
C ALA A 149 27.25 46.62 -1.54
N ALA A 150 26.66 45.79 -2.41
CA ALA A 150 26.40 46.06 -3.83
C ALA A 150 25.57 44.91 -4.41
N VAL A 151 24.67 45.04 -5.38
CA VAL A 151 23.97 46.11 -6.07
C VAL A 151 22.78 45.38 -6.73
N LEU A 152 21.57 45.95 -6.67
CA LEU A 152 20.43 45.50 -7.47
C LEU A 152 20.74 45.68 -8.96
N ALA A 153 20.58 44.63 -9.75
CA ALA A 153 20.43 44.73 -11.20
C ALA A 153 19.03 44.23 -11.58
N THR A 154 18.13 45.19 -11.73
CA THR A 154 16.82 45.06 -12.38
C THR A 154 17.01 44.83 -13.88
N GLN A 155 16.61 43.66 -14.38
CA GLN A 155 16.47 43.42 -15.83
C GLN A 155 15.05 43.78 -16.29
N PRO A 156 14.88 44.57 -17.36
CA PRO A 156 13.57 44.87 -17.93
C PRO A 156 13.02 43.70 -18.78
N PRO A 157 11.69 43.52 -18.86
CA PRO A 157 11.05 42.48 -19.67
C PRO A 157 11.09 42.79 -21.17
N PRO A 158 11.22 41.78 -22.05
CA PRO A 158 11.10 41.99 -23.49
C PRO A 158 9.64 42.24 -23.93
N PRO A 159 9.42 43.00 -25.01
CA PRO A 159 8.14 43.61 -25.34
C PRO A 159 7.11 42.66 -25.94
N ALA A 160 5.84 42.95 -25.66
CA ALA A 160 4.68 42.43 -26.34
C ALA A 160 4.69 42.82 -27.83
N GLN A 161 4.49 41.84 -28.71
CA GLN A 161 4.03 42.09 -30.08
C GLN A 161 2.55 41.75 -30.15
N ALA A 162 1.75 42.77 -30.46
CA ALA A 162 0.35 42.66 -30.82
C ALA A 162 0.17 43.10 -32.29
N ALA A 163 -0.86 42.49 -32.90
CA ALA A 163 -1.58 42.87 -34.11
C ALA A 163 -0.99 42.43 -35.47
N LEU A 164 -1.74 41.55 -36.16
CA LEU A 164 -2.68 41.86 -37.27
C LEU A 164 -3.59 40.61 -37.44
N ALA A 165 -4.90 40.66 -37.17
CA ALA A 165 -6.00 40.95 -38.13
C ALA A 165 -5.89 40.16 -39.45
N GLY A 166 -6.84 39.36 -39.94
CA GLY A 166 -8.19 38.96 -39.54
C GLY A 166 -8.88 38.36 -40.79
N VAL A 167 -9.70 37.30 -40.67
CA VAL A 167 -10.73 36.97 -41.68
C VAL A 167 -11.98 36.38 -41.01
N SER A 168 -13.05 37.16 -41.19
CA SER A 168 -14.50 36.94 -41.19
C SER A 168 -15.14 35.55 -40.97
N ALA A 169 -16.04 35.54 -39.96
CA ALA A 169 -17.42 35.04 -39.90
C ALA A 169 -17.93 33.86 -40.76
N ALA A 170 -18.48 32.83 -40.09
CA ALA A 170 -19.89 32.41 -40.19
C ALA A 170 -20.25 31.36 -39.12
N ALA A 171 -21.32 31.62 -38.35
CA ALA A 171 -22.19 30.60 -37.75
C ALA A 171 -23.40 30.42 -38.73
N PRO A 172 -24.34 29.44 -38.60
CA PRO A 172 -24.66 28.64 -37.40
C PRO A 172 -25.17 27.17 -37.63
N ILE A 173 -25.57 26.53 -36.52
CA ILE A 173 -26.57 25.43 -36.33
C ILE A 173 -26.16 23.96 -36.59
N GLY A 174 -26.27 23.12 -35.54
CA GLY A 174 -27.04 21.87 -35.61
C GLY A 174 -26.35 20.52 -35.29
N GLY A 175 -26.51 20.03 -34.05
CA GLY A 175 -26.90 18.63 -33.74
C GLY A 175 -25.90 17.46 -33.92
N PRO A 176 -26.15 16.30 -33.29
CA PRO A 176 -25.11 15.39 -32.78
C PRO A 176 -24.96 14.07 -33.57
N ALA A 177 -23.76 13.48 -33.54
CA ALA A 177 -23.51 12.08 -33.93
C ALA A 177 -22.18 11.63 -33.28
N ALA A 178 -22.18 10.63 -32.40
CA ALA A 178 -22.11 9.20 -32.70
C ALA A 178 -20.66 8.72 -32.93
N GLY A 179 -20.35 7.61 -32.27
CA GLY A 179 -18.99 7.16 -31.96
C GLY A 179 -18.12 6.79 -33.15
N LEU A 180 -16.81 6.86 -32.93
CA LEU A 180 -15.80 6.33 -33.82
C LEU A 180 -15.11 5.13 -33.16
N THR A 181 -15.33 4.02 -33.84
CA THR A 181 -14.75 2.69 -33.70
C THR A 181 -13.25 2.70 -34.00
N LEU A 182 -12.52 1.91 -33.22
CA LEU A 182 -11.11 1.55 -33.45
C LEU A 182 -10.98 0.73 -34.74
N GLY A 183 -10.24 1.25 -35.71
CA GLY A 183 -9.83 0.56 -36.93
C GLY A 183 -8.48 -0.15 -36.77
N LEU A 184 -8.44 -1.44 -37.05
CA LEU A 184 -7.24 -2.22 -37.40
C LEU A 184 -6.94 -2.00 -38.89
N PRO A 185 -5.67 -1.81 -39.31
CA PRO A 185 -5.34 -1.71 -40.73
C PRO A 185 -5.29 -3.10 -41.37
N ALA A 186 -6.05 -3.27 -42.46
CA ALA A 186 -5.96 -4.38 -43.40
C ALA A 186 -4.71 -4.21 -44.28
N THR A 187 -4.02 -5.31 -44.57
CA THR A 187 -3.00 -5.39 -45.62
C THR A 187 -3.55 -6.14 -46.82
N ASP A 188 -3.18 -5.63 -47.99
CA ASP A 188 -3.69 -5.92 -49.31
C ASP A 188 -3.30 -7.29 -49.90
N VAL A 189 -4.11 -7.65 -50.89
CA VAL A 189 -4.23 -8.91 -51.62
C VAL A 189 -3.05 -9.21 -52.57
N ALA A 190 -2.74 -10.51 -52.72
CA ALA A 190 -2.23 -11.07 -53.98
C ALA A 190 -2.97 -12.38 -54.34
N LYS A 191 -3.65 -12.38 -55.50
CA LYS A 191 -4.27 -13.53 -56.21
C LYS A 191 -3.18 -14.24 -57.05
N PRO A 192 -3.26 -15.54 -57.44
CA PRO A 192 -4.14 -16.03 -58.54
C PRO A 192 -4.52 -17.55 -58.41
N PRO A 193 -4.96 -18.28 -59.47
CA PRO A 193 -6.20 -18.17 -60.24
C PRO A 193 -7.06 -19.46 -60.23
N ASP A 194 -8.20 -19.36 -60.91
CA ASP A 194 -9.28 -20.35 -61.10
C ASP A 194 -8.88 -21.74 -61.64
N SER A 195 -9.61 -22.77 -61.19
CA SER A 195 -10.04 -23.89 -62.02
C SER A 195 -11.30 -24.53 -61.46
N ALA A 196 -12.35 -24.52 -62.28
CA ALA A 196 -13.63 -25.15 -62.05
C ALA A 196 -13.57 -26.67 -62.30
N LEU A 197 -14.33 -27.45 -61.54
CA LEU A 197 -15.02 -28.65 -62.02
C LEU A 197 -16.17 -29.05 -61.07
N GLU A 198 -17.21 -29.56 -61.72
CA GLU A 198 -18.59 -29.79 -61.32
C GLU A 198 -18.85 -30.96 -60.34
N PRO A 199 -20.12 -31.18 -59.89
CA PRO A 199 -20.46 -31.85 -58.64
C PRO A 199 -20.77 -33.35 -58.77
N ALA A 200 -20.65 -34.07 -57.66
CA ALA A 200 -21.33 -35.36 -57.46
C ALA A 200 -21.89 -35.44 -56.04
N SER A 201 -23.15 -35.87 -55.95
CA SER A 201 -23.93 -36.19 -54.75
C SER A 201 -24.45 -37.63 -54.93
N PRO A 202 -25.01 -38.30 -53.91
CA PRO A 202 -24.44 -38.70 -52.63
C PRO A 202 -24.38 -40.25 -52.51
N ALA A 203 -23.47 -40.79 -51.69
CA ALA A 203 -23.47 -42.21 -51.33
C ALA A 203 -23.72 -42.39 -49.82
N ALA A 204 -24.44 -43.47 -49.54
CA ALA A 204 -25.19 -43.75 -48.31
C ALA A 204 -24.33 -44.03 -47.06
N ALA A 205 -25.01 -43.93 -45.93
CA ALA A 205 -24.54 -44.02 -44.56
C ALA A 205 -23.80 -45.32 -44.20
N ALA A 206 -22.79 -45.18 -43.33
CA ALA A 206 -22.22 -46.22 -42.48
C ALA A 206 -22.05 -45.67 -41.05
N PRO A 207 -22.13 -46.51 -40.02
CA PRO A 207 -22.58 -46.13 -38.68
C PRO A 207 -21.54 -45.34 -37.88
N LEU A 208 -22.04 -44.39 -37.08
CA LEU A 208 -21.30 -43.65 -36.07
C LEU A 208 -20.63 -44.62 -35.09
N ALA A 209 -19.31 -44.73 -35.16
CA ALA A 209 -18.50 -45.20 -34.04
C ALA A 209 -18.56 -44.15 -32.91
N PRO A 210 -18.60 -44.55 -31.63
CA PRO A 210 -18.62 -43.61 -30.52
C PRO A 210 -17.35 -42.76 -30.57
N SER A 211 -17.55 -41.44 -30.68
CA SER A 211 -16.51 -40.43 -30.55
C SER A 211 -15.76 -40.67 -29.25
N SER A 212 -14.50 -41.03 -29.36
CA SER A 212 -13.60 -41.08 -28.21
C SER A 212 -13.49 -39.65 -27.69
N ALA A 213 -14.10 -39.40 -26.54
CA ALA A 213 -13.93 -38.16 -25.81
C ALA A 213 -12.42 -37.96 -25.59
N THR A 214 -11.85 -37.00 -26.30
CA THR A 214 -10.50 -36.51 -26.05
C THR A 214 -10.53 -35.97 -24.62
N ALA A 215 -10.05 -36.76 -23.68
CA ALA A 215 -9.84 -36.33 -22.31
C ALA A 215 -9.04 -35.03 -22.37
N ALA A 216 -9.65 -33.95 -21.89
CA ALA A 216 -8.98 -32.68 -21.72
C ALA A 216 -7.77 -32.95 -20.82
N VAL A 217 -6.58 -32.88 -21.42
CA VAL A 217 -5.32 -33.03 -20.70
C VAL A 217 -5.30 -31.93 -19.64
N ALA A 218 -5.43 -32.35 -18.38
CA ALA A 218 -5.30 -31.47 -17.24
C ALA A 218 -3.96 -30.71 -17.36
N PRO A 219 -3.92 -29.40 -17.05
CA PRO A 219 -2.66 -28.67 -17.02
C PRO A 219 -1.67 -29.40 -16.08
N PRO A 220 -0.38 -29.48 -16.45
CA PRO A 220 0.61 -30.18 -15.65
C PRO A 220 0.68 -29.61 -14.22
N PRO A 221 1.01 -30.44 -13.23
CA PRO A 221 1.01 -30.07 -11.82
C PRO A 221 1.89 -28.85 -11.58
N ALA A 222 1.45 -27.94 -10.70
CA ALA A 222 2.30 -26.92 -10.11
C ALA A 222 3.46 -27.64 -9.40
N ALA A 223 4.61 -27.69 -10.08
CA ALA A 223 5.82 -28.28 -9.57
C ALA A 223 6.16 -27.61 -8.23
N ALA A 224 6.62 -28.43 -7.27
CA ALA A 224 7.30 -27.94 -6.08
C ALA A 224 8.23 -26.80 -6.47
N SER A 225 8.07 -25.66 -5.80
CA SER A 225 8.84 -24.45 -6.01
C SER A 225 10.32 -24.80 -6.19
N ALA A 226 10.84 -24.56 -7.40
CA ALA A 226 12.25 -24.79 -7.67
C ALA A 226 13.07 -24.03 -6.62
N PRO A 227 14.15 -24.63 -6.07
CA PRO A 227 14.94 -23.99 -5.04
C PRO A 227 15.39 -22.61 -5.51
N LEU A 228 15.22 -21.61 -4.66
CA LEU A 228 15.57 -20.24 -4.98
C LEU A 228 17.06 -20.18 -5.34
N ARG A 229 17.37 -19.86 -6.60
CA ARG A 229 18.74 -19.75 -7.06
C ARG A 229 19.36 -18.48 -6.48
N ASP A 230 20.52 -18.58 -5.86
CA ASP A 230 21.24 -17.37 -5.48
C ASP A 230 21.84 -16.74 -6.75
N ILE A 231 21.28 -15.60 -7.16
CA ILE A 231 21.70 -14.91 -8.38
C ILE A 231 22.75 -13.87 -7.97
N VAL A 232 23.97 -14.06 -8.48
CA VAL A 232 25.08 -13.14 -8.22
C VAL A 232 24.85 -11.82 -8.98
N ARG A 233 25.27 -10.71 -8.38
CA ARG A 233 25.08 -9.34 -8.91
C ARG A 233 25.56 -9.20 -10.37
N GLU A 234 26.74 -9.72 -10.67
CA GLU A 234 27.35 -9.61 -12.00
C GLU A 234 26.56 -10.41 -13.05
N GLU A 235 26.04 -11.58 -12.66
CA GLU A 235 25.17 -12.37 -13.53
C GLU A 235 23.89 -11.62 -13.86
N PHE A 236 23.25 -11.02 -12.86
CA PHE A 236 22.05 -10.24 -13.08
C PHE A 236 22.30 -9.03 -13.97
N HIS A 237 23.45 -8.37 -13.82
CA HIS A 237 23.80 -7.21 -14.66
C HIS A 237 23.98 -7.60 -16.13
N LYS A 238 24.62 -8.74 -16.42
CA LYS A 238 24.71 -9.28 -17.78
C LYS A 238 23.34 -9.60 -18.35
N PHE A 239 22.48 -10.25 -17.56
CA PHE A 239 21.10 -10.50 -17.95
C PHE A 239 20.36 -9.18 -18.30
N LEU A 240 20.55 -8.11 -17.53
CA LEU A 240 19.92 -6.81 -17.82
C LEU A 240 20.42 -6.16 -19.12
N GLU A 241 21.61 -6.49 -19.61
CA GLU A 241 22.09 -5.96 -20.90
C GLU A 241 21.22 -6.47 -22.05
N GLU A 242 20.92 -7.76 -22.04
CA GLU A 242 20.14 -8.46 -23.07
C GLU A 242 18.61 -8.36 -22.85
N ALA A 243 18.17 -8.17 -21.60
CA ALA A 243 16.76 -8.15 -21.27
C ALA A 243 15.99 -7.03 -21.99
N PRO A 244 14.72 -7.27 -22.42
CA PRO A 244 13.90 -6.34 -23.20
C PRO A 244 13.25 -5.25 -22.31
N TYR A 245 14.01 -4.68 -21.37
CA TYR A 245 13.56 -3.60 -20.50
C TYR A 245 13.94 -2.23 -21.06
N SER A 246 13.15 -1.21 -20.73
CA SER A 246 13.53 0.18 -21.00
C SER A 246 14.79 0.55 -20.20
N ARG A 247 15.50 1.61 -20.61
CA ARG A 247 16.69 2.10 -19.91
C ARG A 247 16.40 2.43 -18.45
N GLU A 248 15.25 3.05 -18.20
CA GLU A 248 14.76 3.44 -16.87
C GLU A 248 14.51 2.21 -16.01
N ALA A 249 13.77 1.22 -16.52
CA ALA A 249 13.53 -0.03 -15.83
C ALA A 249 14.85 -0.76 -15.50
N LYS A 250 15.80 -0.83 -16.44
CA LYS A 250 17.14 -1.40 -16.19
C LYS A 250 17.86 -0.67 -15.06
N ASN A 251 17.77 0.66 -14.99
CA ASN A 251 18.39 1.43 -13.92
C ASN A 251 17.75 1.15 -12.55
N LEU A 252 16.42 1.04 -12.48
CA LEU A 252 15.72 0.67 -11.24
C LEU A 252 16.12 -0.73 -10.79
N LEU A 253 16.17 -1.69 -11.72
CA LEU A 253 16.56 -3.08 -11.43
C LEU A 253 18.02 -3.20 -10.97
N ARG A 254 18.94 -2.42 -11.54
CA ARG A 254 20.33 -2.32 -11.04
C ARG A 254 20.37 -1.78 -9.62
N LEU A 255 19.61 -0.73 -9.33
CA LEU A 255 19.57 -0.18 -7.98
C LEU A 255 19.04 -1.19 -6.96
N ILE A 256 18.04 -2.00 -7.34
CA ILE A 256 17.53 -3.11 -6.54
C ILE A 256 18.62 -4.17 -6.32
N SER A 257 19.28 -4.62 -7.38
CA SER A 257 20.40 -5.58 -7.32
C SER A 257 21.50 -5.11 -6.35
N ASP A 258 21.80 -3.81 -6.38
CA ASP A 258 22.90 -3.22 -5.62
C ASP A 258 22.58 -3.00 -4.13
N LYS A 259 21.33 -2.68 -3.81
CA LYS A 259 20.95 -2.10 -2.51
C LYS A 259 19.90 -2.88 -1.74
N ALA A 260 19.15 -3.79 -2.37
CA ALA A 260 18.16 -4.60 -1.66
C ALA A 260 18.82 -5.45 -0.57
N PRO A 261 18.12 -5.70 0.55
CA PRO A 261 18.63 -6.58 1.60
C PRO A 261 18.75 -8.01 1.08
N ASP A 262 19.76 -8.75 1.53
CA ASP A 262 20.12 -10.06 0.95
C ASP A 262 18.96 -11.06 0.96
N PHE A 263 18.18 -11.13 2.04
CA PHE A 263 17.02 -12.03 2.15
C PHE A 263 15.93 -11.78 1.08
N ALA A 264 15.85 -10.55 0.55
CA ALA A 264 14.88 -10.15 -0.45
C ALA A 264 15.48 -10.05 -1.86
N ARG A 265 16.79 -9.74 -1.96
CA ARG A 265 17.47 -9.52 -3.24
C ARG A 265 17.30 -10.73 -4.14
N SER A 266 17.74 -11.91 -3.73
CA SER A 266 17.72 -13.09 -4.59
C SER A 266 16.30 -13.45 -5.04
N ARG A 267 15.28 -13.23 -4.20
CA ARG A 267 13.86 -13.38 -4.58
C ARG A 267 13.42 -12.41 -5.66
N ALA A 268 13.69 -11.12 -5.48
CA ALA A 268 13.35 -10.11 -6.47
C ALA A 268 14.06 -10.37 -7.80
N LEU A 269 15.35 -10.73 -7.79
CA LEU A 269 16.11 -11.04 -9.01
C LEU A 269 15.58 -12.29 -9.73
N ASN A 270 15.22 -13.35 -8.98
CA ASN A 270 14.59 -14.54 -9.54
C ASN A 270 13.22 -14.22 -10.14
N ALA A 271 12.41 -13.38 -9.49
CA ALA A 271 11.14 -12.96 -10.03
C ALA A 271 11.33 -12.28 -11.40
N VAL A 272 12.33 -11.40 -11.53
CA VAL A 272 12.64 -10.73 -12.81
C VAL A 272 13.07 -11.74 -13.87
N ILE A 273 14.06 -12.58 -13.58
CA ILE A 273 14.62 -13.53 -14.57
C ILE A 273 13.59 -14.57 -15.00
N THR A 274 12.81 -15.11 -14.06
CA THR A 274 11.90 -16.23 -14.34
C THR A 274 10.55 -15.80 -14.89
N SER A 275 10.11 -14.57 -14.63
CA SER A 275 8.80 -14.08 -15.08
C SER A 275 8.86 -13.05 -16.19
N LEU A 276 10.02 -12.42 -16.39
CA LEU A 276 10.22 -11.34 -17.36
C LEU A 276 9.04 -10.34 -17.35
N PRO A 277 8.69 -9.76 -16.19
CA PRO A 277 7.49 -8.96 -16.09
C PRO A 277 7.66 -7.67 -16.89
N LEU A 278 6.64 -7.22 -17.60
CA LEU A 278 6.68 -5.95 -18.32
C LEU A 278 6.71 -4.79 -17.33
N ILE A 279 7.84 -4.11 -17.17
CA ILE A 279 7.97 -2.96 -16.26
C ILE A 279 7.75 -1.66 -17.05
N LEU A 280 6.68 -0.95 -16.72
CA LEU A 280 6.28 0.29 -17.38
C LEU A 280 6.33 1.47 -16.42
N LEU A 281 6.94 2.57 -16.84
CA LEU A 281 6.79 3.87 -16.15
C LEU A 281 5.55 4.58 -16.71
N ASP A 282 4.39 3.93 -16.53
CA ASP A 282 3.11 4.39 -17.07
C ASP A 282 2.14 4.72 -15.91
N PRO A 283 1.94 6.00 -15.63
CA PRO A 283 1.06 6.42 -14.55
C PRO A 283 -0.43 6.17 -14.83
N GLN A 284 -0.86 6.05 -16.10
CA GLN A 284 -2.27 5.82 -16.44
C GLN A 284 -2.73 4.42 -16.02
N ARG A 285 -1.80 3.45 -16.01
CA ARG A 285 -2.05 2.06 -15.63
C ARG A 285 -2.10 1.81 -14.12
N LEU A 286 -1.79 2.82 -13.30
CA LEU A 286 -1.77 2.70 -11.84
C LEU A 286 -3.16 2.83 -11.21
N GLY A 287 -4.14 3.41 -11.91
CA GLY A 287 -5.44 3.73 -11.34
C GLY A 287 -5.31 4.68 -10.13
N LEU A 288 -6.04 4.41 -9.05
CA LEU A 288 -5.96 5.17 -7.79
C LEU A 288 -4.72 4.83 -6.94
N ALA A 289 -3.94 3.81 -7.31
CA ALA A 289 -2.75 3.42 -6.55
C ALA A 289 -1.61 4.43 -6.80
N ALA A 290 -1.11 5.05 -5.73
CA ALA A 290 -0.26 6.23 -5.87
C ALA A 290 1.16 5.98 -6.42
N ARG A 291 1.69 4.74 -6.38
CA ARG A 291 3.14 4.49 -6.57
C ARG A 291 3.47 3.33 -7.51
N THR A 292 2.82 2.18 -7.37
CA THR A 292 3.03 1.02 -8.23
C THR A 292 1.78 0.17 -8.29
N ALA A 293 1.58 -0.54 -9.40
CA ALA A 293 0.52 -1.53 -9.55
C ALA A 293 1.04 -2.76 -10.29
N MET A 294 0.56 -3.93 -9.89
CA MET A 294 0.81 -5.19 -10.59
C MET A 294 -0.50 -5.65 -11.23
N THR A 295 -0.47 -5.91 -12.53
CA THR A 295 -1.57 -6.57 -13.25
C THR A 295 -1.08 -7.90 -13.82
N ALA A 296 -1.94 -8.92 -13.72
CA ALA A 296 -1.70 -10.23 -14.30
C ALA A 296 -2.68 -10.43 -15.46
N GLU A 297 -2.16 -10.68 -16.65
CA GLU A 297 -2.95 -11.02 -17.83
C GLU A 297 -2.77 -12.51 -18.09
N GLN A 298 -3.88 -13.24 -18.22
CA GLN A 298 -3.85 -14.65 -18.55
C GLN A 298 -4.08 -14.82 -20.04
N SER A 299 -3.09 -15.37 -20.74
CA SER A 299 -3.22 -15.70 -22.15
C SER A 299 -4.26 -16.82 -22.36
N PRO A 300 -4.80 -16.99 -23.58
CA PRO A 300 -5.68 -18.12 -23.90
C PRO A 300 -5.04 -19.49 -23.65
N SER A 301 -3.70 -19.56 -23.67
CA SER A 301 -2.93 -20.77 -23.34
C SER A 301 -2.85 -21.07 -21.84
N GLY A 302 -3.38 -20.19 -20.99
CA GLY A 302 -3.32 -20.31 -19.53
C GLY A 302 -2.06 -19.70 -18.91
N GLN A 303 -1.03 -19.36 -19.70
CA GLN A 303 0.18 -18.69 -19.22
C GLN A 303 -0.14 -17.27 -18.74
N LYS A 304 0.33 -16.93 -17.54
CA LYS A 304 0.19 -15.60 -16.93
C LYS A 304 1.39 -14.72 -17.31
N SER A 305 1.12 -13.57 -17.93
CA SER A 305 2.07 -12.47 -18.10
C SER A 305 1.80 -11.40 -17.06
N TYR A 306 2.86 -10.82 -16.50
CA TYR A 306 2.75 -9.82 -15.44
C TYR A 306 3.22 -8.47 -15.95
N THR A 307 2.46 -7.42 -15.67
CA THR A 307 2.85 -6.03 -15.93
C THR A 307 2.99 -5.31 -14.59
N LEU A 308 4.12 -4.64 -14.40
CA LEU A 308 4.43 -3.82 -13.23
C LEU A 308 4.49 -2.36 -13.67
N ALA A 309 3.44 -1.61 -13.33
CA ALA A 309 3.40 -0.17 -13.54
C ALA A 309 4.08 0.53 -12.36
N VAL A 310 4.98 1.47 -12.65
CA VAL A 310 5.70 2.30 -11.67
C VAL A 310 5.38 3.77 -11.93
N SER A 311 4.96 4.47 -10.89
CA SER A 311 4.63 5.89 -10.96
C SER A 311 5.89 6.74 -11.09
N PRO A 312 5.93 7.67 -12.05
CA PRO A 312 6.93 8.74 -12.05
C PRO A 312 6.68 9.77 -10.95
N GLY A 313 5.47 9.84 -10.40
CA GLY A 313 5.05 10.78 -9.35
C GLY A 313 3.70 11.44 -9.63
N PRO A 314 3.11 12.11 -8.62
CA PRO A 314 1.73 12.58 -8.68
C PRO A 314 1.59 13.88 -9.47
N VAL A 315 0.41 14.10 -10.05
CA VAL A 315 0.04 15.41 -10.59
C VAL A 315 -0.37 16.34 -9.44
N LEU A 316 0.27 17.51 -9.40
CA LEU A 316 0.05 18.55 -8.42
C LEU A 316 -0.85 19.62 -9.02
N HIS A 317 -2.03 19.79 -8.46
CA HIS A 317 -2.93 20.87 -8.83
C HIS A 317 -3.00 21.91 -7.71
N SER A 318 -2.46 23.09 -7.97
CA SER A 318 -2.45 24.17 -7.00
C SER A 318 -3.66 25.09 -7.19
N ARG A 319 -4.55 25.19 -6.20
CA ARG A 319 -5.64 26.18 -6.18
C ARG A 319 -5.23 27.41 -5.38
N LYS A 320 -5.25 28.58 -6.03
CA LYS A 320 -5.08 29.88 -5.36
C LYS A 320 -6.39 30.22 -4.64
N LYS A 321 -6.38 30.19 -3.30
CA LYS A 321 -7.52 30.66 -2.49
C LYS A 321 -7.34 32.15 -2.21
N MET A 322 -8.39 32.96 -2.40
CA MET A 322 -8.32 34.43 -2.24
C MET A 322 -7.86 34.89 -0.85
N PHE A 323 -7.96 34.06 0.20
CA PHE A 323 -7.64 34.43 1.59
C PHE A 323 -6.79 33.39 2.35
N ARG A 324 -6.24 32.37 1.68
CA ARG A 324 -5.43 31.32 2.33
C ARG A 324 -4.22 30.94 1.50
N ALA A 325 -3.21 30.36 2.16
CA ALA A 325 -2.07 29.74 1.50
C ALA A 325 -2.52 28.81 0.36
N ARG A 326 -1.73 28.78 -0.71
CA ARG A 326 -1.97 27.97 -1.92
C ARG A 326 -2.17 26.52 -1.50
N GLN A 327 -3.34 25.94 -1.82
CA GLN A 327 -3.62 24.54 -1.49
C GLN A 327 -3.21 23.68 -2.68
N THR A 328 -2.27 22.77 -2.46
CA THR A 328 -1.88 21.76 -3.44
C THR A 328 -2.74 20.52 -3.24
N LEU A 329 -3.44 20.12 -4.29
CA LEU A 329 -4.21 18.87 -4.36
C LEU A 329 -3.40 17.87 -5.17
N LEU A 330 -3.33 16.62 -4.68
CA LEU A 330 -2.81 15.50 -5.46
C LEU A 330 -3.96 14.93 -6.25
N LEU A 331 -3.81 14.86 -7.56
CA LEU A 331 -4.81 14.27 -8.44
C LEU A 331 -4.27 12.99 -9.04
N PRO A 332 -5.06 11.90 -9.06
CA PRO A 332 -4.69 10.72 -9.83
C PRO A 332 -4.74 11.06 -11.32
N GLU A 333 -3.92 10.40 -12.12
CA GLU A 333 -3.78 10.69 -13.55
C GLU A 333 -4.95 10.20 -14.42
N SER A 334 -6.00 9.68 -13.80
CA SER A 334 -7.24 9.29 -14.48
C SER A 334 -8.03 10.52 -14.93
N SER A 335 -8.39 10.61 -16.21
CA SER A 335 -9.24 11.69 -16.74
C SER A 335 -10.53 11.89 -15.95
N GLN A 336 -11.15 10.79 -15.50
CA GLN A 336 -12.37 10.77 -14.68
C GLN A 336 -12.23 11.58 -13.37
N ALA A 337 -11.05 11.59 -12.75
CA ALA A 337 -10.82 12.35 -11.53
C ALA A 337 -10.77 13.87 -11.77
N TYR A 338 -10.32 14.29 -12.96
CA TYR A 338 -10.35 15.69 -13.35
C TYR A 338 -11.77 16.13 -13.69
N GLU A 339 -12.50 15.32 -14.47
CA GLU A 339 -13.89 15.57 -14.84
C GLU A 339 -14.80 15.71 -13.61
N SER A 340 -14.70 14.79 -12.65
CA SER A 340 -15.50 14.82 -11.41
C SER A 340 -15.20 16.04 -10.52
N LEU A 341 -14.04 16.68 -10.66
CA LEU A 341 -13.66 17.89 -9.95
C LEU A 341 -13.91 19.17 -10.76
N GLY A 342 -14.45 19.06 -11.97
CA GLY A 342 -14.61 20.17 -12.91
C GLY A 342 -13.26 20.82 -13.28
N LEU A 343 -12.19 20.02 -13.32
CA LEU A 343 -10.85 20.45 -13.67
C LEU A 343 -10.52 20.00 -15.10
N ALA A 344 -9.82 20.85 -15.85
CA ALA A 344 -9.19 20.39 -17.08
C ALA A 344 -8.07 19.40 -16.74
N GLY A 345 -8.08 18.23 -17.37
CA GLY A 345 -6.98 17.28 -17.28
C GLY A 345 -5.67 17.90 -17.83
N PRO A 346 -4.50 17.46 -17.34
CA PRO A 346 -3.24 17.79 -17.98
C PRO A 346 -3.30 17.37 -19.45
N LYS A 347 -2.70 18.17 -20.33
CA LYS A 347 -2.61 17.80 -21.75
C LYS A 347 -1.82 16.50 -21.86
N VAL A 348 -2.13 15.69 -22.87
CA VAL A 348 -1.47 14.39 -23.14
C VAL A 348 0.06 14.55 -23.12
N ASP A 349 0.57 15.66 -23.62
CA ASP A 349 2.00 15.96 -23.64
C ASP A 349 2.62 16.05 -22.23
N ALA A 350 1.91 16.55 -21.22
CA ALA A 350 2.41 16.62 -19.83
C ALA A 350 2.37 15.26 -19.10
N LEU A 351 1.62 14.30 -19.63
CA LEU A 351 1.52 12.93 -19.10
C LEU A 351 2.62 12.00 -19.63
N ARG A 352 3.27 12.37 -20.74
CA ARG A 352 4.33 11.54 -21.33
C ARG A 352 5.62 11.59 -20.51
N ALA A 353 6.37 10.49 -20.54
CA ALA A 353 7.65 10.41 -19.83
C ALA A 353 8.73 11.34 -20.43
N ASP A 354 8.66 11.61 -21.73
CA ASP A 354 9.58 12.47 -22.51
C ASP A 354 9.11 13.93 -22.61
N ALA A 355 8.07 14.30 -21.86
CA ALA A 355 7.54 15.65 -21.82
C ALA A 355 8.61 16.68 -21.42
N VAL A 356 8.78 17.71 -22.25
CA VAL A 356 9.69 18.83 -21.93
C VAL A 356 9.03 19.73 -20.90
N ALA A 357 9.56 19.73 -19.69
CA ALA A 357 9.14 20.66 -18.63
C ALA A 357 9.65 22.07 -18.93
N LEU A 358 8.84 23.10 -18.66
CA LEU A 358 9.25 24.51 -18.67
C LEU A 358 10.30 24.81 -17.60
N GLY A 359 10.25 24.08 -16.49
CA GLY A 359 11.15 24.26 -15.36
C GLY A 359 11.01 23.10 -14.37
N GLN A 360 12.03 22.94 -13.54
CA GLN A 360 12.09 21.94 -12.50
C GLN A 360 12.52 22.62 -11.20
N GLU A 361 11.67 22.53 -10.18
CA GLU A 361 11.93 23.12 -8.86
C GLU A 361 11.93 22.01 -7.80
N PRO A 362 12.79 22.10 -6.76
CA PRO A 362 12.70 21.19 -5.63
C PRO A 362 11.39 21.43 -4.89
N GLY A 363 10.61 20.37 -4.69
CA GLY A 363 9.34 20.40 -3.98
C GLY A 363 9.23 19.29 -2.94
N PRO A 364 8.13 19.27 -2.16
CA PRO A 364 7.93 18.25 -1.12
C PRO A 364 7.83 16.83 -1.72
N TRP A 365 7.43 16.71 -2.99
CA TRP A 365 7.28 15.45 -3.73
C TRP A 365 8.50 15.14 -4.61
N GLY A 366 9.69 15.59 -4.20
CA GLY A 366 10.89 15.56 -5.02
C GLY A 366 10.90 16.67 -6.06
N ALA A 367 11.50 16.41 -7.22
CA ALA A 367 11.58 17.41 -8.27
C ALA A 367 10.20 17.68 -8.88
N THR A 368 9.68 18.89 -8.70
CA THR A 368 8.41 19.32 -9.30
C THR A 368 8.67 19.90 -10.68
N ARG A 369 8.16 19.23 -11.71
CA ARG A 369 8.22 19.71 -13.09
C ARG A 369 6.97 20.52 -13.40
N SER A 370 7.15 21.69 -14.00
CA SER A 370 6.05 22.53 -14.50
C SER A 370 5.98 22.44 -16.02
N TYR A 371 4.77 22.32 -16.57
CA TYR A 371 4.55 22.14 -18.01
C TYR A 371 3.87 23.36 -18.66
N PRO A 372 3.92 23.51 -20.00
CA PRO A 372 3.34 24.65 -20.72
C PRO A 372 1.84 24.87 -20.51
N ASP A 373 1.10 23.81 -20.17
CA ASP A 373 -0.33 23.87 -19.85
C ASP A 373 -0.62 24.35 -18.40
N GLY A 374 0.43 24.70 -17.65
CA GLY A 374 0.33 25.13 -16.25
C GLY A 374 0.18 23.97 -15.25
N SER A 375 0.17 22.73 -15.73
CA SER A 375 0.17 21.56 -14.84
C SER A 375 1.54 21.41 -14.16
N GLN A 376 1.52 20.90 -12.94
CA GLN A 376 2.73 20.60 -12.17
C GLN A 376 2.73 19.12 -11.82
N ARG A 377 3.91 18.50 -11.78
CA ARG A 377 4.05 17.08 -11.44
C ARG A 377 5.21 16.89 -10.48
N GLY A 378 4.94 16.24 -9.36
CA GLY A 378 5.99 15.78 -8.46
C GLY A 378 6.72 14.60 -9.10
N GLY A 379 8.03 14.53 -8.93
CA GLY A 379 8.86 13.44 -9.44
C GLY A 379 9.37 12.59 -8.28
N PHE A 380 8.91 11.34 -8.21
CA PHE A 380 9.49 10.37 -7.31
C PHE A 380 10.94 10.11 -7.70
N SER A 381 11.83 10.07 -6.71
CA SER A 381 13.24 9.76 -6.96
C SER A 381 13.39 8.34 -7.52
N ALA A 382 14.48 8.09 -8.26
CA ALA A 382 14.80 6.74 -8.74
C ALA A 382 14.94 5.74 -7.58
N VAL A 383 15.42 6.20 -6.41
CA VAL A 383 15.48 5.40 -5.18
C VAL A 383 14.09 4.98 -4.73
N GLN A 384 13.16 5.94 -4.63
CA GLN A 384 11.79 5.65 -4.24
C GLN A 384 11.11 4.70 -5.24
N GLN A 385 11.27 4.96 -6.55
CA GLN A 385 10.71 4.11 -7.59
C GLN A 385 11.26 2.68 -7.50
N ALA A 386 12.57 2.52 -7.27
CA ALA A 386 13.22 1.22 -7.10
C ALA A 386 12.71 0.48 -5.84
N GLY A 387 12.55 1.18 -4.71
CA GLY A 387 12.00 0.57 -3.50
C GLY A 387 10.53 0.15 -3.66
N SER A 388 9.72 0.95 -4.34
CA SER A 388 8.34 0.56 -4.68
C SER A 388 8.29 -0.61 -5.68
N LEU A 389 9.17 -0.63 -6.67
CA LEU A 389 9.31 -1.76 -7.61
C LEU A 389 9.77 -3.03 -6.90
N LEU A 390 10.73 -2.94 -5.98
CA LEU A 390 11.17 -4.05 -5.13
C LEU A 390 9.98 -4.69 -4.41
N ARG A 391 9.14 -3.88 -3.77
CA ARG A 391 7.92 -4.38 -3.11
C ARG A 391 7.05 -5.19 -4.07
N GLN A 392 6.78 -4.68 -5.28
CA GLN A 392 5.96 -5.40 -6.26
C GLN A 392 6.63 -6.68 -6.77
N LEU A 393 7.96 -6.68 -6.96
CA LEU A 393 8.69 -7.88 -7.38
C LEU A 393 8.61 -9.00 -6.33
N LEU A 394 8.60 -8.64 -5.04
CA LEU A 394 8.43 -9.62 -3.96
C LEU A 394 7.00 -10.13 -3.86
N LEU A 395 5.99 -9.29 -4.12
CA LEU A 395 4.60 -9.73 -4.23
C LEU A 395 4.39 -10.63 -5.45
N LEU A 396 5.09 -10.35 -6.55
CA LEU A 396 5.12 -11.22 -7.73
C LEU A 396 5.78 -12.57 -7.42
N ASP A 397 6.91 -12.58 -6.69
CA ASP A 397 7.52 -13.81 -6.19
C ASP A 397 6.53 -14.61 -5.32
N ALA A 398 5.83 -13.94 -4.40
CA ALA A 398 4.81 -14.55 -3.55
C ALA A 398 3.72 -15.24 -4.35
N ALA A 399 3.15 -14.54 -5.33
CA ALA A 399 2.09 -15.06 -6.19
C ALA A 399 2.56 -16.20 -7.11
N ARG A 400 3.83 -16.20 -7.52
CA ARG A 400 4.39 -17.26 -8.39
C ARG A 400 4.77 -18.51 -7.60
N GLN A 401 5.35 -18.33 -6.43
CA GLN A 401 5.84 -19.41 -5.59
C GLN A 401 4.77 -19.94 -4.63
N GLY A 402 3.57 -19.33 -4.60
CA GLY A 402 2.42 -19.77 -3.82
C GLY A 402 2.58 -19.57 -2.30
N TRP A 403 3.51 -18.71 -1.88
CA TRP A 403 3.62 -18.32 -0.47
C TRP A 403 2.74 -17.12 -0.11
N ASP A 404 2.05 -16.54 -1.09
CA ASP A 404 0.95 -15.58 -0.87
C ASP A 404 -0.32 -16.21 -0.25
N GLY A 405 -0.29 -17.50 0.12
CA GLY A 405 -1.32 -18.18 0.90
C GLY A 405 -1.72 -17.40 2.17
N TRP A 406 -0.82 -16.55 2.69
CA TRP A 406 -1.13 -15.46 3.61
C TRP A 406 -0.82 -14.08 3.00
N PRO A 407 -1.80 -13.40 2.36
CA PRO A 407 -1.55 -12.15 1.63
C PRO A 407 -0.98 -11.02 2.48
N TYR A 408 -1.37 -10.96 3.77
CA TYR A 408 -0.83 -9.96 4.70
C TYR A 408 0.64 -10.18 5.01
N GLY A 409 1.07 -11.43 5.14
CA GLY A 409 2.46 -11.76 5.36
C GLY A 409 3.34 -11.45 4.16
N ALA A 410 2.84 -11.70 2.95
CA ALA A 410 3.52 -11.30 1.72
C ALA A 410 3.71 -9.77 1.64
N GLU A 411 2.67 -9.00 1.99
CA GLU A 411 2.76 -7.55 2.05
C GLU A 411 3.70 -7.04 3.14
N LEU A 412 3.64 -7.61 4.35
CA LEU A 412 4.55 -7.28 5.46
C LEU A 412 6.00 -7.56 5.10
N PHE A 413 6.29 -8.71 4.51
CA PHE A 413 7.62 -9.09 4.04
C PHE A 413 8.13 -8.10 2.99
N ALA A 414 7.31 -7.81 1.98
CA ALA A 414 7.66 -6.90 0.90
C ALA A 414 7.85 -5.44 1.39
N ALA A 415 7.03 -4.99 2.34
CA ALA A 415 7.17 -3.69 2.98
C ALA A 415 8.44 -3.60 3.85
N SER A 416 8.77 -4.65 4.60
CA SER A 416 9.99 -4.74 5.40
C SER A 416 11.24 -4.62 4.52
N ALA A 417 11.26 -5.35 3.39
CA ALA A 417 12.35 -5.27 2.42
C ALA A 417 12.47 -3.88 1.77
N GLN A 418 11.33 -3.24 1.44
CA GLN A 418 11.29 -1.88 0.93
C GLN A 418 11.86 -0.87 1.94
N ASN A 419 11.44 -0.95 3.20
CA ASN A 419 11.92 -0.04 4.23
C ASN A 419 13.41 -0.23 4.52
N LEU A 420 13.90 -1.48 4.59
CA LEU A 420 15.34 -1.75 4.74
C LEU A 420 16.16 -1.25 3.55
N PHE A 421 15.63 -1.38 2.33
CA PHE A 421 16.25 -0.77 1.15
C PHE A 421 16.38 0.76 1.32
N TYR A 422 15.32 1.45 1.75
CA TYR A 422 15.40 2.89 2.04
C TYR A 422 16.34 3.21 3.19
N ALA A 423 16.36 2.38 4.23
CA ALA A 423 17.19 2.59 5.41
C ALA A 423 18.68 2.53 5.08
N ARG A 424 19.07 1.62 4.19
CA ARG A 424 20.44 1.56 3.66
C ARG A 424 20.84 2.84 2.94
N ILE A 425 19.97 3.35 2.06
CA ILE A 425 20.22 4.60 1.33
C ILE A 425 20.25 5.80 2.28
N HIS A 426 19.37 5.81 3.28
CA HIS A 426 19.35 6.84 4.32
C HIS A 426 20.65 6.87 5.11
N LEU A 427 21.22 5.72 5.48
CA LEU A 427 22.52 5.64 6.14
C LEU A 427 23.67 6.18 5.26
N GLU A 428 23.65 5.87 3.96
CA GLU A 428 24.68 6.31 3.01
C GLU A 428 24.62 7.83 2.79
N ASN A 429 23.42 8.39 2.64
CA ASN A 429 23.23 9.80 2.27
C ASN A 429 22.97 10.73 3.46
N LYS A 430 22.65 10.18 4.65
CA LYS A 430 22.20 10.91 5.85
C LYS A 430 21.00 11.82 5.60
N ASP A 431 20.14 11.43 4.67
CA ASP A 431 18.95 12.19 4.27
C ASP A 431 17.85 11.22 3.82
N ASP A 432 16.60 11.60 4.03
CA ASP A 432 15.40 10.90 3.57
C ASP A 432 14.56 11.76 2.62
N ALA A 433 15.10 12.88 2.13
CA ALA A 433 14.45 13.76 1.16
C ALA A 433 14.16 13.09 -0.20
N PHE A 434 14.81 11.96 -0.48
CA PHE A 434 14.52 11.14 -1.66
C PHE A 434 13.14 10.48 -1.60
N LEU A 435 12.51 10.41 -0.43
CA LEU A 435 11.14 9.92 -0.24
C LEU A 435 10.16 11.09 -0.28
N ASP A 436 9.03 10.88 -0.94
CA ASP A 436 7.88 11.77 -0.85
C ASP A 436 7.34 11.87 0.60
N PRO A 437 6.53 12.90 0.94
CA PRO A 437 6.19 13.19 2.33
C PRO A 437 5.47 12.04 3.05
N GLU A 438 4.62 11.29 2.34
CA GLU A 438 3.88 10.17 2.91
C GLU A 438 4.80 8.97 3.13
N MET A 439 5.63 8.62 2.14
CA MET A 439 6.60 7.53 2.30
C MET A 439 7.66 7.84 3.34
N ARG A 440 8.08 9.11 3.43
CA ARG A 440 9.03 9.57 4.45
C ARG A 440 8.44 9.44 5.84
N LEU A 441 7.18 9.83 6.04
CA LEU A 441 6.49 9.66 7.31
C LEU A 441 6.37 8.18 7.68
N ALA A 442 5.94 7.34 6.73
CA ALA A 442 5.83 5.89 6.93
C ALA A 442 7.19 5.25 7.27
N PHE A 443 8.25 5.64 6.56
CA PHE A 443 9.62 5.18 6.79
C PHE A 443 10.13 5.60 8.18
N ARG A 444 9.94 6.85 8.59
CA ARG A 444 10.29 7.32 9.93
C ARG A 444 9.51 6.60 11.02
N GLN A 445 8.21 6.37 10.80
CA GLN A 445 7.40 5.60 11.74
C GLN A 445 7.90 4.16 11.87
N TRP A 446 8.26 3.50 10.76
CA TRP A 446 8.87 2.17 10.80
C TRP A 446 10.22 2.17 11.54
N LEU A 447 11.04 3.19 11.32
CA LEU A 447 12.37 3.32 11.94
C LEU A 447 12.26 3.57 13.46
N GLU A 448 11.36 4.46 13.88
CA GLU A 448 11.16 4.83 15.29
C GLU A 448 10.31 3.80 16.06
N ARG A 449 9.31 3.19 15.39
CA ARG A 449 8.23 2.40 16.03
C ARG A 449 7.77 1.25 15.12
N PRO A 450 8.60 0.23 14.94
CA PRO A 450 8.33 -0.85 13.98
C PRO A 450 7.07 -1.65 14.29
N ASP A 451 6.76 -1.88 15.57
CA ASP A 451 5.57 -2.66 15.96
C ASP A 451 4.28 -1.86 15.72
N GLU A 452 4.25 -0.57 16.08
CA GLU A 452 3.11 0.31 15.74
C GLU A 452 2.92 0.44 14.22
N TYR A 453 4.02 0.45 13.45
CA TYR A 453 3.97 0.47 11.99
C TYR A 453 3.39 -0.82 11.41
N ARG A 454 3.78 -1.99 11.93
CA ARG A 454 3.24 -3.30 11.51
C ARG A 454 1.75 -3.40 11.79
N ASP A 455 1.31 -2.98 12.97
CA ASP A 455 -0.11 -2.91 13.33
C ASP A 455 -0.87 -1.98 12.38
N PHE A 456 -0.33 -0.79 12.13
CA PHE A 456 -0.91 0.16 11.19
C PHE A 456 -1.04 -0.43 9.78
N LEU A 457 0.01 -1.09 9.28
CA LEU A 457 -0.01 -1.72 7.97
C LEU A 457 -1.04 -2.85 7.92
N PHE A 458 -1.10 -3.70 8.95
CA PHE A 458 -2.09 -4.76 9.06
C PHE A 458 -3.52 -4.21 9.06
N HIS A 459 -3.78 -3.14 9.82
CA HIS A 459 -5.08 -2.48 9.84
C HIS A 459 -5.44 -1.81 8.51
N SER A 460 -4.48 -1.18 7.84
CA SER A 460 -4.68 -0.59 6.51
C SER A 460 -5.02 -1.64 5.46
N LEU A 461 -4.30 -2.77 5.47
CA LEU A 461 -4.55 -3.88 4.55
C LEU A 461 -5.90 -4.56 4.84
N SER A 462 -6.23 -4.80 6.11
CA SER A 462 -7.47 -5.50 6.48
C SER A 462 -8.74 -4.67 6.27
N SER A 463 -8.67 -3.35 6.46
CA SER A 463 -9.78 -2.42 6.17
C SER A 463 -10.10 -2.34 4.68
N SER A 464 -9.10 -2.47 3.80
CA SER A 464 -9.30 -2.47 2.35
C SER A 464 -9.83 -3.79 1.80
N ARG A 465 -9.56 -4.93 2.47
CA ARG A 465 -9.86 -6.28 1.96
C ARG A 465 -11.05 -7.00 2.60
N GLY A 466 -11.80 -6.38 3.52
CA GLY A 466 -12.97 -7.00 4.17
C GLY A 466 -12.67 -8.27 4.99
N ALA A 467 -11.39 -8.66 5.10
CA ALA A 467 -10.92 -9.86 5.76
C ALA A 467 -10.57 -9.64 7.24
N LEU A 468 -11.02 -8.50 7.81
CA LEU A 468 -10.94 -8.17 9.24
C LEU A 468 -11.68 -9.19 10.15
N LEU A 469 -12.38 -10.16 9.57
CA LEU A 469 -13.24 -11.11 10.29
C LEU A 469 -12.66 -12.53 10.40
N ASP A 470 -11.52 -12.85 9.78
CA ASP A 470 -10.91 -14.19 9.94
C ASP A 470 -9.70 -14.14 10.89
N PRO A 471 -9.86 -14.57 12.17
CA PRO A 471 -8.77 -14.58 13.13
C PRO A 471 -7.65 -15.58 12.76
N ALA A 472 -7.94 -16.60 11.95
CA ALA A 472 -6.90 -17.50 11.44
C ALA A 472 -6.03 -16.80 10.37
N ALA A 473 -6.56 -15.79 9.69
CA ALA A 473 -5.83 -14.95 8.76
C ALA A 473 -4.99 -13.85 9.44
N ALA A 474 -4.93 -13.78 10.77
CA ALA A 474 -4.07 -12.83 11.49
C ALA A 474 -2.64 -13.35 11.70
N GLU A 475 -2.44 -14.67 11.71
CA GLU A 475 -1.14 -15.29 11.98
C GLU A 475 -0.87 -16.46 11.02
N PRO A 476 0.34 -16.57 10.44
CA PRO A 476 0.64 -17.59 9.44
C PRO A 476 0.61 -19.01 10.02
N GLY A 477 1.02 -19.18 11.28
CA GLY A 477 0.96 -20.47 11.98
C GLY A 477 -0.47 -20.97 12.18
N ARG A 478 -1.39 -20.08 12.58
CA ARG A 478 -2.81 -20.41 12.70
C ARG A 478 -3.44 -20.70 11.35
N LEU A 479 -3.05 -19.97 10.31
CA LEU A 479 -3.52 -20.22 8.95
C LEU A 479 -3.08 -21.59 8.44
N ALA A 480 -1.82 -21.99 8.70
CA ALA A 480 -1.32 -23.31 8.34
C ALA A 480 -2.11 -24.42 9.06
N GLN A 481 -2.33 -24.29 10.37
CA GLN A 481 -3.13 -25.23 11.15
C GLN A 481 -4.58 -25.30 10.65
N ALA A 482 -5.20 -24.16 10.34
CA ALA A 482 -6.54 -24.10 9.79
C ALA A 482 -6.63 -24.76 8.41
N ALA A 483 -5.62 -24.57 7.55
CA ALA A 483 -5.55 -25.22 6.25
C ALA A 483 -5.36 -26.73 6.36
N GLU A 484 -4.55 -27.22 7.31
CA GLU A 484 -4.39 -28.65 7.60
C GLU A 484 -5.71 -29.28 8.09
N ALA A 485 -6.41 -28.61 9.01
CA ALA A 485 -7.72 -29.03 9.46
C ALA A 485 -8.74 -29.06 8.31
N ALA A 486 -8.73 -28.03 7.46
CA ALA A 486 -9.61 -27.93 6.29
C ALA A 486 -9.33 -29.02 5.23
N SER A 487 -8.07 -29.44 5.09
CA SER A 487 -7.70 -30.58 4.23
C SER A 487 -8.37 -31.89 4.68
N GLY A 488 -8.60 -32.07 5.99
CA GLY A 488 -9.29 -33.23 6.54
C GLY A 488 -10.81 -33.22 6.29
N ALA A 489 -11.38 -32.05 5.97
CA ALA A 489 -12.81 -31.85 5.72
C ALA A 489 -13.15 -31.70 4.22
N CYS A 490 -12.26 -32.15 3.33
CA CYS A 490 -12.51 -32.16 1.89
C CYS A 490 -13.67 -33.10 1.49
N PRO A 491 -14.49 -32.74 0.48
CA PRO A 491 -14.44 -31.55 -0.36
C PRO A 491 -15.20 -30.33 0.20
N GLN A 492 -15.95 -30.50 1.30
CA GLN A 492 -16.86 -29.49 1.83
C GLN A 492 -16.12 -28.18 2.19
N SER A 493 -14.95 -28.28 2.79
CA SER A 493 -14.12 -27.12 3.15
C SER A 493 -13.76 -26.23 1.94
N LEU A 494 -13.41 -26.83 0.80
CA LEU A 494 -13.08 -26.06 -0.40
C LEU A 494 -14.34 -25.48 -1.06
N SER A 495 -15.47 -26.18 -1.05
CA SER A 495 -16.72 -25.58 -1.52
C SER A 495 -17.12 -24.35 -0.68
N GLU A 496 -17.00 -24.43 0.65
CA GLU A 496 -17.30 -23.30 1.53
C GLU A 496 -16.35 -22.12 1.30
N GLU A 497 -15.06 -22.37 1.08
CA GLU A 497 -14.10 -21.31 0.75
C GLU A 497 -14.45 -20.64 -0.57
N LEU A 498 -14.69 -21.42 -1.63
CA LEU A 498 -15.07 -20.88 -2.94
C LEU A 498 -16.38 -20.09 -2.88
N ASP A 499 -17.35 -20.52 -2.08
CA ASP A 499 -18.60 -19.77 -1.89
C ASP A 499 -18.38 -18.47 -1.12
N ARG A 500 -17.49 -18.45 -0.12
CA ARG A 500 -17.07 -17.21 0.57
C ARG A 500 -16.33 -16.27 -0.38
N GLU A 501 -15.43 -16.77 -1.22
CA GLU A 501 -14.73 -15.98 -2.22
C GLU A 501 -15.69 -15.39 -3.24
N ARG A 502 -16.63 -16.18 -3.77
CA ARG A 502 -17.69 -15.71 -4.67
C ARG A 502 -18.56 -14.63 -4.02
N ALA A 503 -18.95 -14.81 -2.75
CA ALA A 503 -19.72 -13.83 -2.02
C ALA A 503 -18.97 -12.50 -1.87
N ARG A 504 -17.67 -12.55 -1.55
CA ARG A 504 -16.79 -11.37 -1.46
C ARG A 504 -16.61 -10.68 -2.81
N GLU A 505 -16.38 -11.46 -3.86
CA GLU A 505 -16.24 -10.94 -5.22
C GLU A 505 -17.54 -10.21 -5.63
N ARG A 506 -18.70 -10.83 -5.41
CA ARG A 506 -20.02 -10.22 -5.63
C ARG A 506 -20.18 -8.91 -4.86
N GLU A 507 -19.89 -8.90 -3.57
CA GLU A 507 -20.01 -7.70 -2.73
C GLU A 507 -19.06 -6.59 -3.19
N SER A 508 -17.80 -6.91 -3.52
CA SER A 508 -16.82 -5.93 -4.00
C SER A 508 -17.24 -5.30 -5.33
N LEU A 509 -17.75 -6.12 -6.24
CA LEU A 509 -18.26 -5.70 -7.54
C LEU A 509 -19.53 -4.88 -7.40
N GLU A 510 -20.41 -5.22 -6.45
CA GLU A 510 -21.60 -4.45 -6.16
C GLU A 510 -21.26 -3.09 -5.57
N ARG A 511 -20.34 -3.01 -4.61
CA ARG A 511 -19.85 -1.73 -4.07
C ARG A 511 -19.22 -0.87 -5.16
N ALA A 512 -18.42 -1.46 -6.04
CA ALA A 512 -17.82 -0.75 -7.18
C ALA A 512 -18.92 -0.21 -8.13
N ALA A 513 -19.90 -1.04 -8.45
CA ALA A 513 -20.97 -0.66 -9.37
C ALA A 513 -21.94 0.37 -8.77
N GLN A 514 -22.26 0.27 -7.47
CA GLN A 514 -22.96 1.31 -6.72
C GLN A 514 -22.17 2.63 -6.68
N GLY A 515 -20.85 2.54 -6.55
CA GLY A 515 -19.96 3.68 -6.69
C GLY A 515 -20.11 4.35 -8.05
N LEU A 516 -20.00 3.59 -9.14
CA LEU A 516 -20.17 4.11 -10.50
C LEU A 516 -21.57 4.71 -10.73
N ALA A 517 -22.63 4.05 -10.26
CA ALA A 517 -24.00 4.54 -10.38
C ALA A 517 -24.23 5.84 -9.58
N ARG A 518 -23.65 5.95 -8.37
CA ARG A 518 -23.69 7.17 -7.55
C ARG A 518 -23.01 8.36 -8.23
N PHE A 519 -22.04 8.10 -9.11
CA PHE A 519 -21.39 9.11 -9.93
C PHE A 519 -22.04 9.26 -11.32
N GLU A 520 -23.22 8.66 -11.54
CA GLU A 520 -23.98 8.70 -12.81
C GLU A 520 -23.18 8.18 -14.02
N LEU A 521 -22.15 7.36 -13.79
CA LEU A 521 -21.28 6.81 -14.84
C LEU A 521 -21.89 5.61 -15.57
N ILE A 522 -22.85 4.94 -14.92
CA ILE A 522 -23.65 3.86 -15.50
C ILE A 522 -25.10 4.08 -15.09
N SER A 523 -26.02 3.80 -16.00
CA SER A 523 -27.46 3.83 -15.72
C SER A 523 -27.86 2.65 -14.82
N GLU A 524 -28.97 2.79 -14.08
CA GLU A 524 -29.53 1.70 -13.28
C GLU A 524 -29.85 0.45 -14.14
N LYS A 525 -30.24 0.66 -15.41
CA LYS A 525 -30.50 -0.44 -16.35
C LYS A 525 -29.22 -1.19 -16.73
N GLU A 526 -28.11 -0.49 -16.94
CA GLU A 526 -26.81 -1.11 -17.21
C GLU A 526 -26.27 -1.84 -15.98
N LEU A 527 -26.49 -1.28 -14.78
CA LEU A 527 -26.18 -1.92 -13.51
C LEU A 527 -26.94 -3.26 -13.35
N GLU A 528 -28.24 -3.28 -13.61
CA GLU A 528 -29.06 -4.50 -13.56
C GLU A 528 -28.67 -5.52 -14.64
N ALA A 529 -28.38 -5.08 -15.87
CA ALA A 529 -27.92 -5.95 -16.94
C ALA A 529 -26.55 -6.59 -16.61
N ALA A 530 -25.63 -5.82 -16.01
CA ALA A 530 -24.35 -6.31 -15.52
C ALA A 530 -24.52 -7.31 -14.37
N ARG A 531 -25.46 -7.07 -13.43
CA ARG A 531 -25.81 -8.01 -12.35
C ARG A 531 -26.29 -9.35 -12.92
N LYS A 532 -27.27 -9.34 -13.83
CA LYS A 532 -27.81 -10.57 -14.46
C LYS A 532 -26.74 -11.36 -15.23
N THR A 533 -25.90 -10.67 -16.00
CA THR A 533 -24.80 -11.30 -16.76
C THR A 533 -23.73 -11.89 -15.84
N ARG A 534 -23.52 -11.31 -14.65
CA ARG A 534 -22.57 -11.84 -13.66
C ARG A 534 -23.14 -13.03 -12.90
N GLU A 535 -24.40 -12.97 -12.49
CA GLU A 535 -25.07 -14.09 -11.82
C GLU A 535 -25.03 -15.36 -12.67
N SER A 536 -25.24 -15.25 -13.99
CA SER A 536 -25.11 -16.38 -14.91
C SER A 536 -23.68 -16.93 -15.05
N ARG A 537 -22.65 -16.08 -14.91
CA ARG A 537 -21.24 -16.52 -14.86
C ARG A 537 -20.89 -17.22 -13.55
N PHE A 538 -21.44 -16.77 -12.42
CA PHE A 538 -21.21 -17.42 -11.14
C PHE A 538 -21.91 -18.77 -11.03
N SER A 539 -23.12 -18.90 -11.59
CA SER A 539 -23.86 -20.17 -11.59
C SER A 539 -23.28 -21.22 -12.54
N SER A 540 -22.68 -20.80 -13.65
CA SER A 540 -22.04 -21.72 -14.63
C SER A 540 -20.65 -22.23 -14.20
N ARG A 541 -20.06 -21.70 -13.12
CA ARG A 541 -18.72 -22.06 -12.64
C ARG A 541 -18.74 -23.08 -11.47
N ALA A 542 -19.83 -23.81 -11.29
CA ALA A 542 -19.90 -24.94 -10.37
C ALA A 542 -19.07 -26.11 -10.93
N GLN A 543 -17.75 -26.04 -10.75
CA GLN A 543 -16.86 -27.15 -11.07
C GLN A 543 -17.02 -28.25 -10.02
N GLU A 544 -17.05 -29.50 -10.46
CA GLU A 544 -16.90 -30.64 -9.57
C GLU A 544 -15.52 -30.57 -8.89
N ILE A 545 -15.52 -30.39 -7.57
CA ILE A 545 -14.31 -30.33 -6.77
C ILE A 545 -13.88 -31.76 -6.48
N SER A 546 -12.85 -32.24 -7.16
CA SER A 546 -12.27 -33.54 -6.84
C SER A 546 -11.64 -33.52 -5.43
N PRO A 547 -11.72 -34.62 -4.66
CA PRO A 547 -11.04 -34.73 -3.37
C PRO A 547 -9.53 -34.45 -3.47
N GLU A 548 -8.89 -34.91 -4.55
CA GLU A 548 -7.46 -34.66 -4.80
C GLU A 548 -7.15 -33.19 -5.01
N SER A 549 -7.93 -32.47 -5.82
CA SER A 549 -7.74 -31.02 -6.01
C SER A 549 -7.97 -30.24 -4.71
N CYS A 550 -8.92 -30.69 -3.88
CA CYS A 550 -9.16 -30.09 -2.57
C CYS A 550 -7.97 -30.28 -1.62
N GLN A 551 -7.46 -31.51 -1.50
CA GLN A 551 -6.29 -31.77 -0.66
C GLN A 551 -5.06 -30.99 -1.15
N ARG A 552 -4.81 -30.96 -2.47
CA ARG A 552 -3.69 -30.20 -3.04
C ARG A 552 -3.80 -28.70 -2.74
N HIS A 553 -5.00 -28.12 -2.86
CA HIS A 553 -5.24 -26.72 -2.54
C HIS A 553 -4.89 -26.39 -1.09
N TRP A 554 -5.41 -27.17 -0.13
CA TRP A 554 -5.16 -26.93 1.28
C TRP A 554 -3.71 -27.21 1.70
N GLN A 555 -3.07 -28.24 1.14
CA GLN A 555 -1.65 -28.51 1.35
C GLN A 555 -0.78 -27.37 0.82
N ALA A 556 -1.07 -26.85 -0.37
CA ALA A 556 -0.36 -25.70 -0.93
C ALA A 556 -0.55 -24.46 -0.06
N LYS A 557 -1.77 -24.21 0.44
CA LYS A 557 -2.06 -23.09 1.34
C LYS A 557 -1.32 -23.20 2.67
N ALA A 558 -1.28 -24.38 3.27
CA ALA A 558 -0.54 -24.63 4.51
C ALA A 558 0.98 -24.47 4.31
N ALA A 559 1.52 -25.03 3.22
CA ALA A 559 2.92 -24.88 2.86
C ALA A 559 3.30 -23.41 2.62
N GLY A 560 2.47 -22.67 1.89
CA GLY A 560 2.64 -21.24 1.66
C GLY A 560 2.62 -20.43 2.96
N ALA A 561 1.68 -20.71 3.86
CA ALA A 561 1.60 -20.04 5.16
C ALA A 561 2.86 -20.29 6.02
N ARG A 562 3.35 -21.53 6.07
CA ARG A 562 4.60 -21.88 6.78
C ARG A 562 5.81 -21.18 6.16
N GLN A 563 5.92 -21.19 4.84
CA GLN A 563 7.00 -20.49 4.13
C GLN A 563 6.99 -19.00 4.45
N THR A 564 5.82 -18.37 4.47
CA THR A 564 5.66 -16.96 4.82
C THR A 564 6.06 -16.68 6.26
N ALA A 565 5.75 -17.57 7.21
CA ALA A 565 6.22 -17.44 8.59
C ALA A 565 7.76 -17.40 8.66
N THR A 566 8.43 -18.35 8.00
CA THR A 566 9.91 -18.39 7.94
C THR A 566 10.50 -17.13 7.29
N LEU A 567 9.88 -16.64 6.21
CA LEU A 567 10.34 -15.43 5.54
C LEU A 567 10.18 -14.17 6.39
N LEU A 568 9.09 -14.07 7.14
CA LEU A 568 8.88 -12.95 8.06
C LEU A 568 9.83 -12.99 9.25
N GLU A 569 10.19 -14.16 9.74
CA GLU A 569 11.22 -14.33 10.77
C GLU A 569 12.57 -13.81 10.27
N GLN A 570 12.99 -14.21 9.06
CA GLN A 570 14.21 -13.71 8.41
C GLN A 570 14.20 -12.18 8.22
N ALA A 571 13.07 -11.63 7.77
CA ALA A 571 12.90 -10.20 7.62
C ALA A 571 13.01 -9.51 8.99
N HIS A 572 12.34 -10.03 10.02
CA HIS A 572 12.37 -9.47 11.38
C HIS A 572 13.76 -9.49 12.00
N GLU A 573 14.51 -10.59 11.85
CA GLU A 573 15.90 -10.69 12.32
C GLU A 573 16.78 -9.65 11.63
N THR A 574 16.62 -9.48 10.31
CA THR A 574 17.36 -8.47 9.55
C THR A 574 17.01 -7.05 9.99
N GLU A 575 15.72 -6.76 10.20
CA GLU A 575 15.26 -5.48 10.73
C GLU A 575 15.82 -5.19 12.12
N TYR A 576 15.84 -6.20 13.00
CA TYR A 576 16.38 -6.08 14.35
C TYR A 576 17.87 -5.72 14.32
N ARG A 577 18.68 -6.50 13.59
CA ARG A 577 20.12 -6.24 13.43
C ARG A 577 20.41 -4.86 12.83
N PHE A 578 19.63 -4.46 11.81
CA PHE A 578 19.74 -3.14 11.23
C PHE A 578 19.50 -2.04 12.28
N ARG A 579 18.48 -2.19 13.12
CA ARG A 579 18.15 -1.20 14.15
C ARG A 579 19.24 -1.12 15.22
N GLU A 580 19.75 -2.24 15.71
CA GLU A 580 20.86 -2.24 16.66
C GLU A 580 22.04 -1.42 16.11
N TYR A 581 22.46 -1.72 14.89
CA TYR A 581 23.51 -0.97 14.20
C TYR A 581 23.17 0.51 13.99
N TYR A 582 21.92 0.82 13.61
CA TYR A 582 21.45 2.20 13.40
C TYR A 582 21.51 3.01 14.69
N TRP A 583 21.03 2.45 15.81
CA TRP A 583 21.06 3.13 17.11
C TRP A 583 22.49 3.36 17.59
N GLU A 584 23.36 2.36 17.49
CA GLU A 584 24.79 2.50 17.80
C GLU A 584 25.45 3.60 16.97
N THR A 585 25.19 3.64 15.66
CA THR A 585 25.87 4.58 14.76
C THR A 585 25.38 6.01 14.89
N VAL A 586 24.07 6.20 15.11
CA VAL A 586 23.44 7.52 15.13
C VAL A 586 23.49 8.17 16.51
N HIS A 587 23.46 7.39 17.60
CA HIS A 587 23.40 7.93 18.97
C HIS A 587 24.73 7.87 19.73
N ALA A 588 25.76 7.18 19.20
CA ALA A 588 27.10 7.26 19.76
C ALA A 588 27.88 8.52 19.34
N ARG A 589 27.28 9.38 18.51
CA ARG A 589 27.81 10.68 18.09
C ARG A 589 26.99 11.80 18.70
#